data_AF-A0A3C2CSF4-F1
#
_entry.id   AF-A0A3C2CSF4-F1
#
_cell.length_a   1.000
_cell.length_b   1.000
_cell.length_c   1.000
_cell.angle_alpha   90.00
_cell.angle_beta   90.00
_cell.angle_gamma   90.00
#
_symmetry.space_group_name_H-M   'P 1'
#
loop_
_entity.id
_entity.type
_entity.pdbx_description
1 polymer ?
#
loop_
_entity_poly.entity_id
_entity_poly.type
_entity_poly.pdbx_seq_one_letter_code
_entity_poly.pdbx_strand_id
1 'polypeptide(L)' 'EHTQSPFNKKPLLTRITTDGSMILTETSFTQWKDGEMTKEEIDSERFKELAREHFGVNG' A
#
# COMPACT_ATOMS: atom_id res chain seq x y z
N GLU A 1 22.90 -9.07 -12.20
CA GLU A 1 21.57 -9.23 -11.55
C GLU A 1 21.65 -8.67 -10.13
N HIS A 2 20.79 -7.72 -9.76
CA HIS A 2 20.83 -7.05 -8.44
C HIS A 2 19.91 -7.77 -7.44
N THR A 3 20.44 -8.77 -6.73
CA THR A 3 19.73 -9.58 -5.72
C THR A 3 19.45 -8.85 -4.39
N GLN A 4 19.83 -7.58 -4.28
CA GLN A 4 19.71 -6.77 -3.06
C GLN A 4 18.62 -5.68 -3.15
N SER A 5 17.80 -5.66 -4.20
CA SER A 5 16.76 -4.64 -4.34
C SER A 5 15.67 -4.81 -3.25
N PRO A 6 15.37 -3.77 -2.43
CA PRO A 6 14.27 -3.81 -1.47
C PRO A 6 12.90 -3.91 -2.17
N PHE A 7 12.84 -3.62 -3.47
CA PHE A 7 11.63 -3.70 -4.29
C PHE A 7 11.32 -5.12 -4.81
N ASN A 8 12.23 -6.09 -4.63
CA ASN A 8 12.06 -7.45 -5.15
C ASN A 8 11.52 -8.47 -4.12
N LYS A 9 11.20 -8.06 -2.89
CA LYS A 9 10.83 -9.00 -1.82
C LYS A 9 9.39 -8.92 -1.36
N LYS A 10 8.69 -7.79 -1.54
CA LYS A 10 7.31 -7.60 -1.07
C LYS A 10 6.55 -6.62 -1.98
N PRO A 11 5.26 -6.85 -2.25
CA PRO A 11 4.44 -5.90 -2.99
C PRO A 11 4.30 -4.59 -2.22
N LEU A 12 4.57 -3.50 -2.94
CA LEU A 12 4.48 -2.12 -2.48
C LEU A 12 3.65 -1.35 -3.51
N LEU A 13 2.46 -0.92 -3.11
CA LEU A 13 1.55 -0.11 -3.91
C LEU A 13 1.55 1.31 -3.35
N THR A 14 1.74 2.30 -4.20
CA THR A 14 1.72 3.71 -3.79
C THR A 14 0.88 4.52 -4.77
N ARG A 15 -0.03 5.34 -4.24
CA ARG A 15 -0.94 6.18 -5.02
C ARG A 15 -0.99 7.58 -4.41
N ILE A 16 -0.87 8.59 -5.26
CA ILE A 16 -1.14 9.98 -4.89
C ILE A 16 -2.63 10.24 -5.10
N THR A 17 -3.28 10.86 -4.12
CA THR A 17 -4.68 11.30 -4.20
C THR A 17 -4.75 12.82 -4.25
N THR A 18 -5.94 13.36 -4.45
CA THR A 18 -6.17 14.82 -4.46
C THR A 18 -5.89 15.48 -3.12
N ASP A 19 -6.00 14.70 -2.05
CA ASP A 19 -6.00 15.09 -0.63
C ASP A 19 -4.82 14.49 0.15
N GLY A 20 -3.91 13.77 -0.53
CA GLY A 20 -2.70 13.24 0.07
C GLY A 20 -2.10 12.03 -0.66
N SER A 21 -1.78 10.96 0.07
CA SER A 21 -1.13 9.78 -0.49
C SER A 21 -1.48 8.50 0.26
N MET A 22 -1.42 7.38 -0.44
CA MET A 22 -1.76 6.06 0.09
C MET A 22 -0.63 5.09 -0.23
N ILE A 23 -0.17 4.36 0.78
CA ILE A 23 0.87 3.34 0.67
C ILE A 23 0.31 2.04 1.22
N LEU A 24 0.30 1.00 0.40
CA LEU A 24 -0.18 -0.33 0.76
C LEU A 24 0.96 -1.34 0.61
N THR A 25 1.22 -2.07 1.69
CA THR A 25 2.21 -3.14 1.80
C THR A 25 1.50 -4.38 2.34
N GLU A 26 2.07 -5.58 2.20
CA GLU A 26 1.43 -6.83 2.68
C GLU A 26 0.98 -6.80 4.14
N THR A 27 1.62 -5.99 4.99
CA THR A 27 1.40 -5.99 6.44
C THR A 27 0.88 -4.65 6.96
N SER A 28 0.85 -3.61 6.13
CA SER A 28 0.36 -2.31 6.59
C SER A 28 -0.20 -1.45 5.48
N PHE A 29 -1.20 -0.66 5.84
CA PHE A 29 -1.80 0.36 5.01
C PHE A 29 -1.60 1.71 5.67
N THR A 30 -0.92 2.62 4.97
CA THR A 30 -0.64 3.98 5.42
C THR A 30 -1.38 4.95 4.53
N GLN A 31 -2.14 5.86 5.12
CA GLN A 31 -2.84 6.91 4.41
C GLN A 31 -2.45 8.27 4.99
N TRP A 32 -2.09 9.18 4.11
CA TRP A 32 -1.96 10.59 4.38
C TRP A 32 -3.17 11.27 3.77
N LYS A 33 -4.00 11.89 4.61
CA LYS A 33 -5.21 12.58 4.17
C LYS A 33 -5.38 13.84 5.00
N ASP A 34 -5.56 14.98 4.34
CA ASP A 34 -5.80 16.28 4.98
C ASP A 34 -4.72 16.67 6.02
N GLY A 35 -3.48 16.20 5.82
CA GLY A 35 -2.36 16.44 6.74
C GLY A 35 -2.25 15.45 7.90
N GLU A 36 -3.19 14.53 8.05
CA GLU A 36 -3.15 13.47 9.06
C GLU A 36 -2.64 12.15 8.48
N MET A 37 -1.76 11.49 9.22
CA MET A 37 -1.24 10.16 8.88
C MET A 37 -1.99 9.10 9.69
N THR A 38 -2.60 8.15 9.01
CA THR A 38 -3.11 6.92 9.63
C THR A 38 -2.31 5.72 9.14
N LYS A 39 -2.03 4.80 10.05
CA LYS A 39 -1.38 3.53 9.74
C LYS A 39 -2.17 2.40 10.38
N GLU A 40 -2.59 1.46 9.56
CA GLU A 40 -3.28 0.24 9.95
C GLU A 40 -2.36 -0.95 9.68
N GLU A 41 -2.18 -1.82 10.67
CA GLU A 41 -1.59 -3.15 10.43
C GLU A 41 -2.66 -4.05 9.84
N ILE A 42 -2.32 -4.74 8.75
CA ILE A 42 -3.27 -5.53 7.97
C ILE A 42 -2.72 -6.93 7.73
N ASP A 43 -3.62 -7.86 7.45
CA ASP A 43 -3.29 -9.19 6.99
C ASP A 43 -3.39 -9.31 5.45
N SER A 44 -3.11 -10.50 4.94
CA SER A 44 -3.14 -10.79 3.51
C SER A 44 -4.54 -10.72 2.88
N GLU A 45 -5.61 -10.95 3.65
CA GLU A 45 -6.98 -10.83 3.14
C GLU A 45 -7.31 -9.34 2.96
N ARG A 46 -7.04 -8.54 4.00
CA ARG A 46 -7.23 -7.10 3.99
C ARG A 46 -6.37 -6.41 2.94
N PHE A 47 -5.14 -6.89 2.69
CA PHE A 47 -4.30 -6.39 1.61
C PHE A 47 -4.97 -6.52 0.24
N LYS A 48 -5.56 -7.67 -0.08
CA LYS A 48 -6.24 -7.91 -1.37
C LYS A 48 -7.46 -7.01 -1.55
N GLU A 49 -8.24 -6.83 -0.49
CA GLU A 49 -9.38 -5.92 -0.49
C GLU A 49 -8.96 -4.49 -0.81
N LEU A 50 -7.96 -3.97 -0.09
CA LEU A 50 -7.46 -2.61 -0.25
C LEU A 50 -6.77 -2.41 -1.61
N ALA A 51 -6.05 -3.42 -2.10
CA ALA A 51 -5.42 -3.39 -3.43
C ALA A 51 -6.48 -3.28 -4.54
N ARG A 52 -7.61 -3.98 -4.39
CA ARG A 52 -8.73 -3.88 -5.33
C ARG A 52 -9.45 -2.54 -5.21
N GLU A 53 -9.78 -2.13 -3.99
CA GLU A 53 -10.57 -0.93 -3.70
C GLU A 53 -9.84 0.36 -4.09
N HIS A 54 -8.56 0.48 -3.71
CA HIS A 54 -7.80 1.72 -3.87
C HIS A 54 -6.83 1.72 -5.03
N PHE A 55 -6.43 0.56 -5.56
CA PHE A 55 -5.44 0.48 -6.64
C PHE A 55 -5.97 -0.20 -7.91
N GLY A 56 -7.19 -0.75 -7.88
CA GLY A 56 -7.78 -1.47 -9.02
C GLY A 56 -7.00 -2.73 -9.40
N VAL A 57 -6.15 -3.23 -8.49
CA VAL A 57 -5.34 -4.43 -8.71
C VAL A 57 -6.19 -5.64 -8.31
N ASN A 58 -6.49 -6.48 -9.29
CA ASN A 58 -7.08 -7.79 -9.05
C ASN A 58 -5.93 -8.79 -8.96
N GLY A 59 -5.62 -9.25 -7.74
CA GLY A 59 -4.62 -10.28 -7.45
C GLY A 59 -5.25 -11.60 -7.09
#